data_AF-A0A820LFM0-F1
#
_entry.id   AF-A0A820LFM0-F1
#
_cell.length_a   1.000
_cell.length_b   1.000
_cell.length_c   1.000
_cell.angle_alpha   90.00
_cell.angle_beta   90.00
_cell.angle_gamma   90.00
#
_symmetry.space_group_name_H-M   'P 1'
#
loop_
_entity.id
_entity.type
_entity.pdbx_description
1 polymer ?
#
loop_
_entity_poly.entity_id
_entity_poly.type
_entity_poly.pdbx_seq_one_letter_code
_entity_poly.pdbx_strand_id
1 'polypeptide(L)'
;EDNVLRFLGIIEERTNELLTAQAAISAKEQNIPLRERAPNLIGDGPSGPPPIVPIHLPNTEDRRDYEDREGRTEEELKPLTREELKQRAIDHVRNLEKRALQNEQSKYSDLAPTSREKGTAGTSRIDSGGETEKTSTARGR
;
A
#
# COMPACT_ATOMS: atom_id res chain seq x y z
N GLU A 1 9.58 -34.25 -24.51
CA GLU A 1 8.95 -32.92 -24.53
C GLU A 1 8.69 -32.42 -25.97
N ASP A 2 9.49 -32.86 -26.94
CA ASP A 2 9.38 -32.56 -28.39
C ASP A 2 7.99 -32.73 -29.00
N ASN A 3 7.22 -33.70 -28.53
CA ASN A 3 5.89 -33.97 -29.05
C ASN A 3 4.89 -32.84 -28.71
N VAL A 4 4.99 -32.29 -27.49
CA VAL A 4 4.07 -31.25 -27.01
C VAL A 4 4.32 -29.93 -27.73
N LEU A 5 5.59 -29.54 -27.90
CA LEU A 5 5.95 -28.33 -28.63
C LEU A 5 5.54 -28.41 -30.10
N ARG A 6 5.68 -29.57 -30.73
CA ARG A 6 5.23 -29.79 -32.11
C ARG A 6 3.72 -29.66 -32.23
N PHE A 7 2.95 -30.25 -31.30
CA PHE A 7 1.49 -30.10 -31.31
C PHE A 7 1.06 -28.66 -31.07
N LEU A 8 1.71 -27.94 -30.15
CA LEU A 8 1.46 -26.52 -29.93
C LEU A 8 1.71 -25.70 -31.19
N GLY A 9 2.80 -25.96 -31.92
CA GLY A 9 3.07 -25.29 -33.19
C GLY A 9 2.01 -25.56 -34.26
N ILE A 10 1.51 -26.80 -34.36
CA ILE A 10 0.43 -27.14 -35.29
C ILE A 10 -0.88 -26.46 -34.88
N ILE A 11 -1.20 -26.42 -33.59
CA ILE A 11 -2.39 -25.74 -33.08
C ILE A 11 -2.30 -24.24 -33.37
N GLU A 12 -1.16 -23.62 -33.11
CA GLU A 12 -0.92 -22.21 -33.40
C GLU A 12 -1.13 -21.90 -34.89
N GLU A 13 -0.51 -22.67 -35.78
CA GLU A 13 -0.64 -22.53 -37.24
C GLU A 13 -2.12 -22.59 -37.67
N ARG A 14 -2.84 -23.63 -37.24
CA ARG A 14 -4.27 -23.81 -37.59
C ARG A 14 -5.17 -22.74 -37.01
N THR A 15 -4.88 -22.28 -35.79
CA THR A 15 -5.66 -21.23 -35.15
C THR A 15 -5.47 -19.90 -35.87
N ASN A 16 -4.25 -19.60 -36.32
CA ASN A 16 -3.95 -18.39 -37.08
C ASN A 16 -4.63 -18.37 -38.46
N GLU A 17 -4.64 -19.50 -39.16
CA GLU A 17 -5.38 -19.66 -40.42
C GLU A 17 -6.89 -19.36 -40.23
N LEU A 18 -7.50 -19.96 -39.19
CA LEU A 18 -8.92 -19.79 -38.90
C LEU A 18 -9.26 -18.35 -38.50
N LEU A 19 -8.45 -17.72 -37.65
CA LEU A 19 -8.64 -16.34 -37.24
C LEU A 19 -8.54 -15.38 -38.44
N THR A 20 -7.61 -15.64 -39.37
CA THR A 20 -7.45 -14.85 -40.60
C THR A 20 -8.67 -15.00 -41.51
N ALA A 21 -9.15 -16.23 -41.72
CA ALA A 21 -10.33 -16.49 -42.52
C ALA A 21 -11.58 -15.82 -41.93
N GLN A 22 -11.77 -15.92 -40.61
CA GLN A 22 -12.89 -15.28 -39.92
C GLN A 22 -12.82 -13.76 -40.00
N ALA A 23 -11.64 -13.17 -39.77
CA ALA A 23 -11.44 -11.73 -39.89
C ALA A 23 -11.76 -11.24 -41.33
N ALA A 24 -11.36 -11.99 -42.36
CA ALA A 24 -11.66 -11.68 -43.75
C ALA A 24 -13.16 -11.75 -44.06
N ILE A 25 -13.88 -12.74 -43.52
CA ILE A 25 -15.34 -12.84 -43.68
C ILE A 25 -16.04 -11.67 -42.99
N SER A 26 -15.71 -11.40 -41.73
CA SER A 26 -16.32 -10.29 -40.98
C SER A 26 -15.99 -8.92 -41.56
N ALA A 27 -14.79 -8.73 -42.11
CA ALA A 27 -14.40 -7.50 -42.80
C ALA A 27 -15.25 -7.27 -44.06
N LYS A 28 -15.50 -8.33 -44.84
CA LYS A 28 -16.39 -8.28 -46.02
C LYS A 28 -17.84 -7.95 -45.64
N GLU A 29 -18.37 -8.55 -44.58
CA GLU A 29 -19.74 -8.28 -44.10
C GLU A 29 -19.93 -6.81 -43.70
N GLN A 30 -18.89 -6.18 -43.16
CA GLN A 30 -18.96 -4.81 -42.65
C GLN A 30 -18.46 -3.75 -43.65
N ASN A 31 -17.98 -4.15 -44.84
CA ASN A 31 -17.29 -3.27 -45.78
C ASN A 31 -16.12 -2.49 -45.16
N ILE A 32 -15.43 -3.07 -44.18
CA ILE A 32 -14.26 -2.48 -43.51
C ILE A 32 -13.01 -3.19 -44.05
N PRO A 33 -11.92 -2.46 -44.35
CA PRO A 33 -10.67 -3.10 -44.75
C PRO A 33 -10.12 -4.00 -43.64
N LEU A 34 -9.60 -5.17 -44.01
CA LEU A 34 -9.14 -6.21 -43.08
C LEU A 34 -8.13 -5.71 -42.03
N ARG A 35 -7.26 -4.78 -42.44
CA ARG A 35 -6.22 -4.17 -41.59
C ARG A 35 -6.80 -3.34 -40.44
N GLU A 36 -7.95 -2.70 -40.63
CA GLU A 36 -8.61 -1.91 -39.58
C GLU A 36 -9.40 -2.80 -38.62
N ARG A 37 -9.91 -3.94 -39.12
CA ARG A 37 -10.71 -4.88 -38.32
C ARG A 37 -9.86 -5.79 -37.44
N ALA A 38 -8.67 -6.18 -37.91
CA ALA A 38 -7.77 -7.07 -37.20
C ALA A 38 -6.33 -6.53 -37.25
N PRO A 39 -6.05 -5.38 -36.59
CA PRO A 39 -4.71 -4.78 -36.57
C PRO A 39 -3.66 -5.64 -35.83
N ASN A 40 -4.11 -6.66 -35.09
CA ASN A 40 -3.28 -7.57 -34.31
C ASN A 40 -3.51 -9.03 -34.73
N LEU A 41 -3.83 -9.27 -36.01
CA LEU A 41 -3.91 -10.63 -36.53
C LEU A 41 -2.54 -11.30 -36.31
N ILE A 42 -2.55 -12.45 -35.63
CA ILE A 42 -1.36 -13.12 -35.12
C ILE A 42 -0.35 -13.33 -36.27
N GLY A 43 0.84 -12.74 -36.15
CA GLY A 43 1.87 -12.73 -37.19
C GLY A 43 2.38 -11.33 -37.54
N ASP A 44 1.55 -10.29 -37.33
CA ASP A 44 2.07 -8.94 -37.18
C ASP A 44 2.77 -8.91 -35.82
N GLY A 45 4.10 -8.97 -35.84
CA GLY A 45 4.94 -8.85 -34.66
C GLY A 45 4.56 -7.62 -33.82
N PRO A 46 5.09 -7.49 -32.59
CA PRO A 46 4.64 -6.48 -31.64
C PRO A 46 4.51 -5.12 -32.34
N SER A 47 3.28 -4.58 -32.36
CA SER A 47 3.03 -3.24 -32.90
C SER A 47 4.04 -2.31 -32.26
N GLY A 48 4.64 -1.41 -33.07
CA GLY A 48 5.75 -0.55 -32.68
C GLY A 48 5.60 0.04 -31.27
N PRO A 49 6.72 0.36 -30.61
CA PRO A 49 6.76 0.64 -29.17
C PRO A 49 5.63 1.59 -28.80
N PRO A 50 4.82 1.25 -27.77
CA PRO A 50 3.70 2.09 -27.37
C PRO A 50 4.20 3.51 -27.12
N PRO A 51 3.38 4.54 -27.43
CA PRO A 51 3.76 5.92 -27.15
C PRO A 51 4.14 6.04 -25.67
N ILE A 52 5.27 6.71 -25.41
CA ILE A 52 5.79 6.92 -24.05
C ILE A 52 4.76 7.77 -23.30
N VAL A 53 3.94 7.11 -22.49
CA VAL A 53 3.04 7.77 -21.56
C VAL A 53 3.88 8.31 -20.39
N PRO A 54 3.77 9.60 -20.04
CA PRO A 54 4.46 10.13 -18.87
C PRO A 54 3.92 9.44 -17.62
N ILE A 55 4.76 8.60 -17.01
CA ILE A 55 4.44 7.94 -15.74
C ILE A 55 4.52 9.01 -14.65
N HIS A 56 3.37 9.48 -14.19
CA HIS A 56 3.31 10.31 -12.99
C HIS A 56 3.52 9.39 -11.78
N LEU A 57 4.68 9.54 -11.12
CA LEU A 57 4.90 8.83 -9.87
C LEU A 57 3.88 9.33 -8.84
N PRO A 58 3.26 8.42 -8.07
CA PRO A 58 2.43 8.82 -6.95
C PRO A 58 3.27 9.63 -5.95
N ASN A 59 2.66 10.67 -5.39
CA ASN A 59 3.29 11.55 -4.43
C ASN A 59 3.70 10.74 -3.18
N THR A 60 4.98 10.77 -2.81
CA THR A 60 5.54 10.02 -1.68
C THR A 60 5.33 10.68 -0.31
N GLU A 61 4.56 11.76 -0.24
CA GLU A 61 4.29 12.49 1.02
C GLU A 61 3.43 11.70 2.03
N ASP A 62 2.69 10.67 1.57
CA ASP A 62 1.91 9.77 2.45
C ASP A 62 2.69 8.49 2.85
N ARG A 63 4.02 8.58 3.02
CA ARG A 63 4.90 7.47 3.46
C ARG A 63 4.74 7.04 4.92
N ARG A 64 3.67 7.46 5.61
CA ARG A 64 3.46 7.16 7.04
C ARG A 64 3.31 5.67 7.36
N ASP A 65 3.01 4.84 6.36
CA ASP A 65 2.86 3.40 6.54
C ASP A 65 4.20 2.62 6.55
N TYR A 66 5.30 3.24 6.11
CA TYR A 66 6.61 2.59 6.03
C TYR A 66 7.46 2.77 7.30
N GLU A 67 7.29 3.87 8.04
CA GLU A 67 8.04 4.10 9.29
C GLU A 67 7.65 3.12 10.41
N ASP A 68 6.43 2.58 10.37
CA ASP A 68 5.95 1.61 11.35
C ASP A 68 6.62 0.22 11.19
N ARG A 69 7.43 -0.02 10.16
CA ARG A 69 8.17 -1.29 9.99
C ARG A 69 9.59 -1.26 10.56
N GLU A 70 10.23 -0.10 10.63
CA GLU A 70 11.64 0.05 11.03
C GLU A 70 11.88 -0.22 12.54
N GLY A 71 10.82 -0.29 13.35
CA GLY A 71 10.89 -0.57 14.79
C GLY A 71 10.36 -1.93 15.23
N ARG A 72 9.86 -2.76 14.30
CA ARG A 72 9.28 -4.07 14.64
C ARG A 72 10.35 -5.14 14.69
N THR A 73 10.31 -5.98 15.72
CA THR A 73 11.20 -7.14 15.81
C THR A 73 10.85 -8.15 14.70
N GLU A 74 11.82 -8.97 14.29
CA GLU A 74 11.57 -10.02 13.27
C GLU A 74 10.42 -10.97 13.67
N GLU A 75 10.19 -11.13 14.97
CA GLU A 75 9.07 -11.90 15.53
C GLU A 75 7.71 -11.24 15.28
N GLU A 76 7.63 -9.91 15.28
CA GLU A 76 6.41 -9.14 14.98
C GLU A 76 6.08 -9.04 13.49
N LEU A 77 7.07 -9.26 12.64
CA LEU A 77 6.91 -9.27 11.17
C LEU A 77 6.43 -10.63 10.65
N LYS A 78 6.62 -11.71 11.43
CA LYS A 78 6.17 -13.04 11.06
C LYS A 78 4.63 -13.13 11.13
N PRO A 79 3.97 -13.77 10.15
CA PRO A 79 2.53 -14.02 10.24
C PRO A 79 2.22 -14.87 11.48
N LEU A 80 1.19 -14.47 12.22
CA LEU A 80 0.73 -15.18 13.41
C LEU A 80 0.26 -16.59 13.05
N THR A 81 0.67 -17.56 13.85
CA THR A 81 0.09 -18.90 13.83
C THR A 81 -1.38 -18.86 14.30
N ARG A 82 -2.12 -19.94 14.04
CA ARG A 82 -3.53 -20.02 14.42
C ARG A 82 -3.72 -19.92 15.94
N GLU A 83 -2.81 -20.53 16.70
CA GLU A 83 -2.79 -20.52 18.16
C GLU A 83 -2.48 -19.11 18.71
N GLU A 84 -1.45 -18.45 18.17
CA GLU A 84 -1.09 -17.08 18.54
C GLU A 84 -2.20 -16.08 18.22
N LEU A 85 -2.87 -16.23 17.07
CA LEU A 85 -3.99 -15.37 16.70
C LEU A 85 -5.15 -15.51 17.67
N LYS A 86 -5.48 -16.74 18.09
CA LYS A 86 -6.51 -16.98 19.12
C LYS A 86 -6.13 -16.33 20.44
N GLN A 87 -4.88 -16.49 20.86
CA GLN A 87 -4.39 -15.92 22.12
C GLN A 87 -4.44 -14.38 22.09
N ARG A 88 -3.97 -13.78 20.98
CA ARG A 88 -4.00 -12.32 20.78
C ARG A 88 -5.42 -11.76 20.78
N ALA A 89 -6.38 -12.48 20.21
CA ALA A 89 -7.78 -12.09 20.25
C ALA A 89 -8.33 -12.08 21.69
N ILE A 90 -8.03 -13.12 22.48
CA ILE A 90 -8.46 -13.21 23.89
C ILE A 90 -7.84 -12.09 24.72
N ASP A 91 -6.54 -11.84 24.55
CA ASP A 91 -5.83 -10.80 25.31
C ASP A 91 -6.31 -9.40 24.94
N HIS A 92 -6.65 -9.18 23.67
CA HIS A 92 -7.27 -7.93 23.23
C HIS A 92 -8.63 -7.68 23.93
N VAL A 93 -9.51 -8.69 23.99
CA VAL A 93 -10.81 -8.57 24.68
C VAL A 93 -10.61 -8.29 26.17
N ARG A 94 -9.72 -9.03 26.84
CA ARG A 94 -9.41 -8.81 28.26
C ARG A 94 -8.89 -7.40 28.54
N ASN A 95 -8.07 -6.85 27.64
CA ASN A 95 -7.54 -5.49 27.79
C ASN A 95 -8.63 -4.43 27.56
N LEU A 96 -9.57 -4.66 26.65
CA LEU A 96 -10.75 -3.80 26.49
C LEU A 96 -11.62 -3.80 27.75
N GLU A 97 -11.90 -4.98 28.32
CA GLU A 97 -12.69 -5.12 29.55
C GLU A 97 -12.02 -4.39 30.73
N LYS A 98 -10.71 -4.55 30.92
CA LYS A 98 -9.95 -3.84 31.95
C LYS A 98 -10.03 -2.31 31.79
N ARG A 99 -9.87 -1.81 30.56
CA ARG A 99 -9.99 -0.37 30.26
C ARG A 99 -11.39 0.16 30.50
N ALA A 100 -12.42 -0.62 30.16
CA ALA A 100 -13.80 -0.25 30.44
C ALA A 100 -14.04 -0.07 31.95
N LEU A 101 -13.58 -1.02 32.77
CA LEU A 101 -13.68 -0.93 34.23
C LEU A 101 -12.89 0.25 34.82
N GLN A 102 -11.69 0.54 34.28
CA GLN A 102 -10.88 1.69 34.71
C GLN A 102 -11.54 3.03 34.35
N ASN A 103 -12.17 3.12 33.19
CA ASN A 103 -12.92 4.31 32.78
C ASN A 103 -14.16 4.51 33.66
N GLU A 104 -14.85 3.45 34.06
CA GLU A 104 -15.96 3.55 35.01
C GLU A 104 -15.46 4.02 36.38
N GLN A 105 -14.33 3.50 36.90
CA GLN A 105 -13.74 3.98 38.16
C GLN A 105 -13.35 5.47 38.11
N SER A 106 -12.83 5.94 36.97
CA SER A 106 -12.44 7.35 36.79
C SER A 106 -13.65 8.28 36.69
N LYS A 107 -14.78 7.81 36.14
CA LYS A 107 -16.05 8.57 36.12
C LYS A 107 -16.61 8.84 37.52
N TYR A 108 -16.35 7.96 38.50
CA TYR A 108 -16.84 8.13 39.87
C TYR A 108 -15.85 8.87 40.79
N SER A 109 -14.59 9.09 40.40
CA SER A 109 -13.63 9.86 41.20
C SER A 109 -13.75 11.38 41.02
N ASP A 110 -14.30 11.86 39.91
CA ASP A 110 -14.43 13.31 39.61
C ASP A 110 -15.62 14.00 40.30
N LEU A 111 -16.46 13.24 41.01
CA LEU A 111 -17.60 13.78 41.77
C LEU A 111 -17.27 14.05 43.25
N ALA A 112 -16.02 13.91 43.68
CA ALA A 112 -15.62 14.33 45.02
C ALA A 112 -15.61 15.87 45.11
N PRO A 113 -16.46 16.51 45.94
CA PRO A 113 -16.52 17.96 46.01
C PRO A 113 -15.29 18.49 46.75
N THR A 114 -14.28 18.97 46.02
CA THR A 114 -13.16 19.71 46.60
C THR A 114 -13.65 21.11 47.00
N SER A 115 -14.00 21.23 48.27
CA SER A 115 -14.38 22.49 48.90
C SER A 115 -13.11 23.21 49.38
N ARG A 116 -12.61 24.21 48.64
CA ARG A 116 -11.79 25.36 49.15
C ARG A 116 -11.33 26.26 47.98
N GLU A 117 -11.90 27.45 47.79
CA GLU A 117 -11.58 28.73 48.47
C GLU A 117 -10.32 29.44 47.93
N LYS A 118 -10.58 30.47 47.10
CA LYS A 118 -9.91 31.78 46.89
C LYS A 118 -8.37 31.93 46.81
N GLY A 119 -7.93 32.70 45.80
CA GLY A 119 -6.67 33.48 45.80
C GLY A 119 -6.11 33.68 44.38
N THR A 120 -6.50 34.72 43.62
CA THR A 120 -5.83 36.03 43.42
C THR A 120 -4.46 36.02 42.70
N ALA A 121 -4.40 36.82 41.62
CA ALA A 121 -3.23 37.38 40.91
C ALA A 121 -2.35 36.36 40.14
N GLY A 122 -2.11 36.46 38.83
CA GLY A 122 -1.86 37.65 38.00
C GLY A 122 -0.35 37.92 37.97
N THR A 123 0.33 37.63 36.85
CA THR A 123 1.36 38.46 36.19
C THR A 123 2.03 37.74 35.00
N SER A 124 2.44 38.55 34.04
CA SER A 124 2.90 38.29 32.67
C SER A 124 4.39 37.98 32.50
N ARG A 125 4.76 37.60 31.24
CA ARG A 125 6.08 37.76 30.56
C ARG A 125 7.18 36.83 31.09
N ILE A 126 7.98 36.19 30.23
CA ILE A 126 9.08 36.79 29.46
C ILE A 126 9.36 35.98 28.18
N ASP A 127 9.64 36.74 27.12
CA ASP A 127 10.19 36.36 25.82
C ASP A 127 11.70 36.70 25.79
N SER A 128 12.53 35.80 25.26
CA SER A 128 13.93 35.98 24.76
C SER A 128 14.55 34.57 24.63
N GLY A 129 15.15 34.11 23.53
CA GLY A 129 15.91 34.77 22.48
C GLY A 129 17.39 34.37 22.56
N GLY A 130 17.96 33.87 21.44
CA GLY A 130 19.41 33.74 21.18
C GLY A 130 20.03 32.37 21.49
N GLU A 131 20.46 31.55 20.53
CA GLU A 131 21.58 31.66 19.56
C GLU A 131 22.95 31.13 20.07
N THR A 132 23.49 30.20 19.26
CA THR A 132 24.93 29.92 18.97
C THR A 132 25.79 29.20 20.03
N GLU A 133 26.38 28.05 19.69
CA GLU A 133 27.75 27.90 19.16
C GLU A 133 28.27 26.43 19.22
N LYS A 134 28.76 25.96 18.08
CA LYS A 134 30.03 25.23 17.82
C LYS A 134 30.50 24.14 18.78
N THR A 135 30.72 22.93 18.24
CA THR A 135 32.00 22.20 18.40
C THR A 135 32.29 21.30 17.20
N SER A 136 33.32 21.65 16.43
CA SER A 136 34.07 20.76 15.54
C SER A 136 35.22 20.12 16.31
N THR A 137 35.49 18.82 16.12
CA THR A 137 36.77 18.11 16.34
C THR A 137 36.55 16.66 15.91
N ALA A 138 37.43 15.88 15.30
CA ALA A 138 38.60 16.00 14.43
C ALA A 138 38.96 14.55 14.04
N ARG A 139 39.65 14.37 12.91
CA ARG A 139 40.15 13.08 12.36
C ARG A 139 41.17 12.37 13.27
N GLY A 140 41.22 11.04 13.16
CA GLY A 140 42.40 10.19 13.40
C GLY A 140 42.05 8.74 13.04
N ARG A 141 42.38 8.30 11.82
CA ARG A 141 43.47 7.36 11.47
C ARG A 141 43.28 5.95 12.03
#